data_AF-A0A101MAB8-F1
#
_entry.id   AF-A0A101MAB8-F1
#
_cell.length_a   1.000
_cell.length_b   1.000
_cell.length_c   1.000
_cell.angle_alpha   90.00
_cell.angle_beta   90.00
_cell.angle_gamma   90.00
#
_symmetry.space_group_name_H-M   'P 1'
#
loop_
_entity.id
_entity.type
_entity.pdbx_description
1 polymer ?
#
loop_
_entity_poly.entity_id
_entity_poly.type
_entity_poly.pdbx_seq_one_letter_code
_entity_poly.pdbx_strand_id
1 'polypeptide(L)'
;MAEQNIKVFPGFAVTDNQLKEAAALFCDNYGVWGKQTKRAGQRVGLSPDRMREQYLPSTATTAYARVVVDGTLVGYAFACRWRHKGLTVCWITQLVVDKSFRNIGLATTLLNALRCHTDNIYGIMSSHPAACLAAAKVFGGAIERVPLDYIVTQADAILKSSPISYIRDAKPHGTLFKDESEMVSGVDTGFFVDHDEPNAALEAIKNDLPWPLGDLAEGHEFLLIIHHRRRSSRLLQTQAV
;
A
#
# COMPACT_ATOMS: atom_id res chain seq x y z
N MET A 1 -21.88 -21.09 -4.66
CA MET A 1 -20.64 -20.34 -4.33
C MET A 1 -20.72 -19.02 -5.08
N ALA A 2 -20.51 -17.89 -4.40
CA ALA A 2 -20.53 -16.58 -5.06
C ALA A 2 -19.41 -16.53 -6.11
N GLU A 3 -19.68 -15.94 -7.27
CA GLU A 3 -18.70 -15.88 -8.36
C GLU A 3 -17.71 -14.74 -8.07
N GLN A 4 -16.45 -15.10 -7.80
CA GLN A 4 -15.37 -14.15 -7.58
C GLN A 4 -14.55 -13.96 -8.86
N ASN A 5 -14.46 -12.71 -9.34
CA ASN A 5 -13.71 -12.36 -10.54
C ASN A 5 -12.64 -11.30 -10.24
N ILE A 6 -11.38 -11.62 -10.53
CA ILE A 6 -10.24 -10.74 -10.32
C ILE A 6 -9.68 -10.30 -11.66
N LYS A 7 -9.55 -8.99 -11.86
CA LYS A 7 -9.02 -8.41 -13.09
C LYS A 7 -7.99 -7.33 -12.79
N VAL A 8 -6.99 -7.24 -13.65
CA VAL A 8 -5.95 -6.20 -13.63
C VAL A 8 -6.01 -5.43 -14.92
N PHE A 9 -5.98 -4.10 -14.82
CA PHE A 9 -5.99 -3.18 -15.95
C PHE A 9 -4.74 -2.29 -15.88
N PRO A 10 -4.06 -2.02 -17.00
CA PRO A 10 -3.11 -0.93 -17.04
C PRO A 10 -3.86 0.40 -16.83
N GLY A 11 -3.21 1.39 -16.20
CA GLY A 11 -3.87 2.63 -15.79
C GLY A 11 -4.57 3.38 -16.92
N PHE A 12 -3.98 3.38 -18.12
CA PHE A 12 -4.58 4.01 -19.31
C PHE A 12 -5.87 3.34 -19.78
N ALA A 13 -6.11 2.08 -19.42
CA ALA A 13 -7.31 1.34 -19.78
C ALA A 13 -8.41 1.42 -18.71
N VAL A 14 -8.16 2.12 -17.59
CA VAL A 14 -9.14 2.27 -16.51
C VAL A 14 -10.23 3.25 -16.95
N THR A 15 -11.47 2.77 -16.96
CA THR A 15 -12.63 3.55 -17.39
C THR A 15 -13.19 4.43 -16.28
N ASP A 16 -13.96 5.45 -16.65
CA ASP A 16 -14.61 6.32 -15.65
C ASP A 16 -15.63 5.58 -14.80
N ASN A 17 -16.29 4.55 -15.35
CA ASN A 17 -17.20 3.72 -14.57
C ASN A 17 -16.44 2.93 -13.49
N GLN A 18 -15.27 2.39 -13.80
CA GLN A 18 -14.42 1.70 -12.83
C GLN A 18 -13.97 2.64 -11.70
N LEU A 19 -13.66 3.90 -12.04
CA LEU A 19 -13.30 4.91 -11.04
C LEU A 19 -14.50 5.34 -10.19
N LYS A 20 -15.70 5.41 -10.76
CA LYS A 20 -16.94 5.66 -10.00
C LYS A 20 -17.19 4.56 -8.98
N GLU A 21 -17.05 3.29 -9.38
CA GLU A 21 -17.16 2.13 -8.48
C GLU A 21 -16.10 2.18 -7.36
N ALA A 22 -14.84 2.44 -7.71
CA ALA A 22 -13.74 2.54 -6.75
C ALA A 22 -13.92 3.70 -5.77
N ALA A 23 -14.38 4.86 -6.26
CA ALA A 23 -14.68 6.04 -5.46
C ALA A 23 -15.81 5.78 -4.45
N ALA A 24 -16.90 5.13 -4.89
CA ALA A 24 -17.99 4.73 -4.01
C ALA A 24 -17.47 3.80 -2.91
N LEU A 25 -16.78 2.71 -3.29
CA LEU A 25 -16.22 1.76 -2.32
C LEU A 25 -15.28 2.45 -1.31
N PHE A 26 -14.42 3.36 -1.77
CA PHE A 26 -13.53 4.13 -0.91
C PHE A 26 -14.30 4.97 0.11
N CYS A 27 -15.26 5.76 -0.36
CA CYS A 27 -16.02 6.67 0.50
C CYS A 27 -16.80 5.90 1.58
N ASP A 28 -17.25 4.69 1.28
CA ASP A 28 -18.03 3.86 2.19
C ASP A 28 -17.16 3.09 3.20
N ASN A 29 -15.93 2.73 2.83
CA ASN A 29 -15.13 1.75 3.57
C ASN A 29 -13.78 2.24 4.10
N TYR A 30 -13.23 3.36 3.61
CA TYR A 30 -11.86 3.73 3.95
C TYR A 30 -11.71 4.24 5.39
N GLY A 31 -12.52 5.22 5.80
CA GLY A 31 -12.45 5.78 7.15
C GLY A 31 -13.28 7.06 7.32
N VAL A 32 -13.16 7.66 8.49
CA VAL A 32 -13.70 8.98 8.82
C VAL A 32 -12.54 9.91 9.23
N TRP A 33 -12.74 11.21 9.14
CA TRP A 33 -11.76 12.17 9.62
C TRP A 33 -11.70 12.20 11.14
N GLY A 34 -10.49 12.28 11.69
CA GLY A 34 -10.25 12.38 13.12
C GLY A 34 -10.57 13.78 13.67
N LYS A 35 -10.49 13.89 15.01
CA LYS A 35 -10.87 15.09 15.78
C LYS A 35 -10.02 16.33 15.46
N GLN A 36 -8.83 16.14 14.90
CA GLN A 36 -7.90 17.22 14.57
C GLN A 36 -8.27 17.98 13.28
N THR A 37 -9.38 17.63 12.63
CA THR A 37 -9.84 18.31 11.40
C THR A 37 -11.20 18.97 11.59
N LYS A 38 -11.48 20.01 10.78
CA LYS A 38 -12.83 20.62 10.69
C LYS A 38 -13.91 19.66 10.17
N ARG A 39 -13.51 18.48 9.67
CA ARG A 39 -14.38 17.47 9.08
C ARG A 39 -14.55 16.26 9.99
N ALA A 40 -14.14 16.36 11.27
CA ALA A 40 -14.19 15.27 12.24
C ALA A 40 -15.54 14.50 12.19
N GLY A 41 -15.46 13.18 12.14
CA GLY A 41 -16.61 12.28 12.04
C GLY A 41 -17.24 12.16 10.64
N GLN A 42 -16.87 13.00 9.67
CA GLN A 42 -17.29 12.84 8.28
C GLN A 42 -16.46 11.76 7.58
N ARG A 43 -17.07 11.06 6.62
CA ARG A 43 -16.36 10.11 5.76
C ARG A 43 -15.25 10.81 4.97
N VAL A 44 -14.12 10.11 4.85
CA VAL A 44 -13.07 10.50 3.91
C VAL A 44 -13.60 10.24 2.51
N GLY A 45 -13.68 11.30 1.70
CA GLY A 45 -14.22 11.23 0.35
C GLY A 45 -13.15 11.49 -0.69
N LEU A 46 -13.23 10.77 -1.81
CA LEU A 46 -12.36 10.96 -2.95
C LEU A 46 -13.15 10.80 -4.24
N SER A 47 -13.13 11.83 -5.10
CA SER A 47 -13.86 11.79 -6.37
C SER A 47 -13.14 10.93 -7.41
N PRO A 48 -13.86 10.41 -8.42
CA PRO A 48 -13.25 9.69 -9.55
C PRO A 48 -12.15 10.49 -10.24
N ASP A 49 -12.36 11.80 -10.46
CA ASP A 49 -11.38 12.67 -11.11
C ASP A 49 -10.10 12.79 -10.28
N ARG A 50 -10.24 12.97 -8.97
CA ARG A 50 -9.09 13.00 -8.05
C ARG A 50 -8.39 11.66 -7.97
N MET A 51 -9.11 10.53 -8.01
CA MET A 51 -8.49 9.20 -8.11
C MET A 51 -7.64 9.07 -9.37
N ARG A 52 -8.18 9.51 -10.52
CA ARG A 52 -7.46 9.46 -11.80
C ARG A 52 -6.19 10.31 -11.72
N GLU A 53 -6.31 11.54 -11.26
CA GLU A 53 -5.19 12.48 -11.14
C GLU A 53 -4.10 11.97 -10.18
N GLN A 54 -4.50 11.50 -9.00
CA GLN A 54 -3.55 11.16 -7.94
C GLN A 54 -2.94 9.77 -8.07
N TYR A 55 -3.66 8.79 -8.60
CA TYR A 55 -3.22 7.38 -8.61
C TYR A 55 -2.99 6.81 -10.00
N LEU A 56 -3.57 7.41 -11.04
CA LEU A 56 -3.42 6.99 -12.44
C LEU A 56 -2.90 8.11 -13.36
N PRO A 57 -1.88 8.91 -12.96
CA PRO A 57 -1.38 9.95 -13.84
C PRO A 57 -0.82 9.33 -15.12
N SER A 58 -1.11 9.95 -16.26
CA SER A 58 -0.69 9.50 -17.60
C SER A 58 0.83 9.50 -17.79
N THR A 59 1.56 10.22 -16.92
CA THR A 59 3.02 10.30 -16.89
C THR A 59 3.69 9.13 -16.19
N ALA A 60 2.92 8.23 -15.55
CA ALA A 60 3.45 7.13 -14.76
C ALA A 60 2.96 5.76 -15.25
N THR A 61 3.73 4.71 -14.98
CA THR A 61 3.29 3.33 -15.25
C THR A 61 2.41 2.86 -14.11
N THR A 62 1.09 2.86 -14.31
CA THR A 62 0.12 2.54 -13.25
C THR A 62 -0.73 1.33 -13.60
N ALA A 63 -1.32 0.71 -12.59
CA ALA A 63 -2.20 -0.44 -12.73
C ALA A 63 -3.34 -0.40 -11.69
N TYR A 64 -4.46 -0.99 -12.06
CA TYR A 64 -5.67 -1.14 -11.24
C TYR A 64 -6.06 -2.61 -11.18
N ALA A 65 -5.97 -3.21 -9.99
CA ALA A 65 -6.52 -4.53 -9.73
C ALA A 65 -7.86 -4.39 -9.01
N ARG A 66 -8.84 -5.20 -9.39
CA ARG A 66 -10.15 -5.24 -8.74
C ARG A 66 -10.64 -6.65 -8.51
N VAL A 67 -11.46 -6.82 -7.49
CA VAL A 67 -12.23 -8.03 -7.21
C VAL A 67 -13.72 -7.71 -7.19
N VAL A 68 -14.47 -8.46 -7.98
CA VAL A 68 -15.92 -8.38 -8.07
C VAL A 68 -16.52 -9.68 -7.55
N VAL A 69 -17.52 -9.59 -6.69
CA VAL A 69 -18.30 -10.73 -6.18
C VAL A 69 -19.76 -10.48 -6.53
N ASP A 70 -20.38 -11.43 -7.25
CA ASP A 70 -21.77 -11.36 -7.69
C ASP A 70 -22.13 -10.02 -8.37
N GLY A 71 -21.22 -9.55 -9.24
CA GLY A 71 -21.37 -8.28 -9.98
C GLY A 71 -21.03 -7.01 -9.20
N THR A 72 -20.74 -7.09 -7.90
CA THR A 72 -20.41 -5.93 -7.05
C THR A 72 -18.91 -5.82 -6.81
N LEU A 73 -18.35 -4.61 -6.94
CA LEU A 73 -16.95 -4.34 -6.56
C LEU A 73 -16.81 -4.43 -5.03
N VAL A 74 -16.01 -5.38 -4.55
CA VAL A 74 -15.79 -5.59 -3.09
C VAL A 74 -14.36 -5.28 -2.65
N GLY A 75 -13.47 -4.97 -3.60
CA GLY A 75 -12.11 -4.54 -3.28
C GLY A 75 -11.32 -4.14 -4.51
N TYR A 76 -10.34 -3.26 -4.31
CA TYR A 76 -9.40 -2.87 -5.35
C TYR A 76 -8.06 -2.44 -4.79
N ALA A 77 -7.07 -2.39 -5.68
CA ALA A 77 -5.76 -1.80 -5.41
C ALA A 77 -5.25 -1.02 -6.63
N PHE A 78 -4.67 0.15 -6.37
CA PHE A 78 -3.87 0.90 -7.35
C PHE A 78 -2.39 0.66 -7.09
N ALA A 79 -1.62 0.53 -8.17
CA ALA A 79 -0.17 0.49 -8.11
C ALA A 79 0.46 1.46 -9.11
N CYS A 80 1.60 2.03 -8.71
CA CYS A 80 2.45 2.85 -9.55
C CYS A 80 3.87 2.26 -9.61
N ARG A 81 4.47 2.25 -10.80
CA ARG A 81 5.82 1.76 -11.03
C ARG A 81 6.73 2.84 -11.59
N TRP A 82 7.96 2.86 -11.07
CA TRP A 82 9.01 3.74 -11.55
C TRP A 82 10.40 3.11 -11.38
N ARG A 83 11.41 3.76 -11.94
CA ARG A 83 12.80 3.32 -11.88
C ARG A 83 13.53 4.09 -10.79
N HIS A 84 14.27 3.38 -9.95
CA HIS A 84 15.13 3.93 -8.92
C HIS A 84 16.49 3.21 -8.96
N LYS A 85 17.57 3.91 -9.33
CA LYS A 85 18.94 3.35 -9.38
C LYS A 85 19.05 2.00 -10.11
N GLY A 86 18.38 1.87 -11.25
CA GLY A 86 18.40 0.62 -12.03
C GLY A 86 17.47 -0.50 -11.51
N LEU A 87 16.76 -0.27 -10.41
CA LEU A 87 15.72 -1.15 -9.86
C LEU A 87 14.33 -0.63 -10.25
N THR A 88 13.37 -1.55 -10.38
CA THR A 88 11.95 -1.19 -10.57
C THR A 88 11.25 -1.22 -9.22
N VAL A 89 10.61 -0.10 -8.87
CA VAL A 89 9.72 0.01 -7.72
C VAL A 89 8.30 -0.28 -8.18
N CYS A 90 7.55 -1.06 -7.39
CA CYS A 90 6.11 -1.22 -7.47
C CYS A 90 5.50 -0.76 -6.15
N TRP A 91 4.82 0.37 -6.20
CA TRP A 91 4.24 0.99 -5.02
C TRP A 91 2.73 0.86 -5.04
N ILE A 92 2.16 0.37 -3.96
CA ILE A 92 0.71 0.31 -3.78
C ILE A 92 0.27 1.69 -3.29
N THR A 93 -0.42 2.42 -4.16
CA THR A 93 -0.85 3.79 -3.86
C THR A 93 -2.18 3.83 -3.10
N GLN A 94 -3.01 2.81 -3.29
CA GLN A 94 -4.27 2.67 -2.56
C GLN A 94 -4.69 1.21 -2.53
N LEU A 95 -5.23 0.76 -1.40
CA LEU A 95 -5.80 -0.57 -1.22
C LEU A 95 -7.07 -0.44 -0.39
N VAL A 96 -8.20 -0.88 -0.94
CA VAL A 96 -9.50 -0.84 -0.25
C VAL A 96 -10.18 -2.19 -0.40
N VAL A 97 -10.71 -2.69 0.71
CA VAL A 97 -11.57 -3.87 0.76
C VAL A 97 -12.81 -3.53 1.56
N ASP A 98 -13.96 -3.92 1.04
CA ASP A 98 -15.24 -3.79 1.73
C ASP A 98 -15.16 -4.45 3.11
N LYS A 99 -15.64 -3.77 4.15
CA LYS A 99 -15.57 -4.24 5.53
C LYS A 99 -16.19 -5.62 5.73
N SER A 100 -17.23 -5.95 4.97
CA SER A 100 -17.94 -7.24 5.02
C SER A 100 -17.15 -8.39 4.37
N PHE A 101 -16.10 -8.04 3.63
CA PHE A 101 -15.21 -8.97 2.92
C PHE A 101 -13.75 -8.84 3.39
N ARG A 102 -13.52 -8.23 4.56
CA ARG A 102 -12.21 -8.23 5.23
C ARG A 102 -11.92 -9.59 5.85
N ASN A 103 -10.65 -9.84 6.17
CA ASN A 103 -10.17 -11.08 6.83
C ASN A 103 -10.37 -12.40 6.07
N ILE A 104 -10.82 -12.37 4.80
CA ILE A 104 -10.92 -13.55 3.91
C ILE A 104 -9.84 -13.56 2.81
N GLY A 105 -8.81 -12.73 2.93
CA GLY A 105 -7.64 -12.74 2.05
C GLY A 105 -7.72 -11.89 0.77
N LEU A 106 -8.80 -11.13 0.54
CA LEU A 106 -8.95 -10.32 -0.69
C LEU A 106 -7.81 -9.33 -0.92
N ALA A 107 -7.34 -8.64 0.14
CA ALA A 107 -6.20 -7.73 0.05
C ALA A 107 -4.94 -8.45 -0.47
N THR A 108 -4.64 -9.64 0.07
CA THR A 108 -3.52 -10.47 -0.38
C THR A 108 -3.69 -10.85 -1.85
N THR A 109 -4.90 -11.23 -2.27
CA THR A 109 -5.16 -11.63 -3.66
C THR A 109 -5.01 -10.46 -4.64
N LEU A 110 -5.49 -9.27 -4.30
CA LEU A 110 -5.29 -8.05 -5.09
C LEU A 110 -3.82 -7.70 -5.24
N LEU A 111 -3.05 -7.72 -4.15
CA LEU A 111 -1.63 -7.43 -4.15
C LEU A 111 -0.82 -8.47 -4.95
N ASN A 112 -1.19 -9.76 -4.85
CA ASN A 112 -0.58 -10.81 -5.66
C ASN A 112 -0.86 -10.62 -7.16
N ALA A 113 -2.07 -10.21 -7.53
CA ALA A 113 -2.41 -9.91 -8.93
C ALA A 113 -1.61 -8.73 -9.50
N LEU A 114 -1.22 -7.77 -8.64
CA LEU A 114 -0.36 -6.65 -9.01
C LEU A 114 1.13 -6.99 -8.99
N ARG A 115 1.54 -8.16 -8.49
CA ARG A 115 2.96 -8.53 -8.38
C ARG A 115 3.54 -8.81 -9.78
N CYS A 116 4.73 -8.26 -10.08
CA CYS A 116 5.46 -8.60 -11.30
C CYS A 116 6.86 -9.12 -10.99
N HIS A 117 7.32 -10.14 -11.73
CA HIS A 117 8.65 -10.71 -11.59
C HIS A 117 9.78 -9.72 -11.94
N THR A 118 9.46 -8.67 -12.70
CA THR A 118 10.41 -7.61 -13.04
C THR A 118 10.58 -6.57 -11.94
N ASP A 119 9.64 -6.47 -11.00
CA ASP A 119 9.70 -5.55 -9.87
C ASP A 119 10.78 -6.02 -8.87
N ASN A 120 11.56 -5.07 -8.36
CA ASN A 120 12.64 -5.32 -7.40
C ASN A 120 12.28 -4.83 -5.99
N ILE A 121 11.53 -3.74 -5.91
CA ILE A 121 11.16 -3.09 -4.66
C ILE A 121 9.65 -2.98 -4.62
N TYR A 122 9.06 -3.34 -3.49
CA TYR A 122 7.64 -3.14 -3.22
C TYR A 122 7.48 -2.17 -2.07
N GLY A 123 6.49 -1.28 -2.15
CA GLY A 123 6.23 -0.32 -1.09
C GLY A 123 4.75 -0.02 -0.89
N ILE A 124 4.40 0.36 0.33
CA ILE A 124 3.08 0.87 0.70
C ILE A 124 3.23 1.83 1.88
N MET A 125 2.40 2.88 1.86
CA MET A 125 2.09 3.72 3.02
C MET A 125 0.63 3.46 3.38
N SER A 126 0.35 3.22 4.66
CA SER A 126 -1.01 2.96 5.13
C SER A 126 -1.16 3.25 6.61
N SER A 127 -2.24 3.93 7.00
CA SER A 127 -2.67 4.01 8.41
C SER A 127 -3.16 2.67 8.93
N HIS A 128 -3.70 1.78 8.08
CA HIS A 128 -4.26 0.51 8.53
C HIS A 128 -3.20 -0.62 8.53
N PRO A 129 -2.91 -1.28 9.68
CA PRO A 129 -1.87 -2.32 9.78
C PRO A 129 -2.17 -3.57 8.96
N ALA A 130 -3.44 -3.89 8.70
CA ALA A 130 -3.85 -5.02 7.86
C ALA A 130 -3.33 -4.90 6.42
N ALA A 131 -3.20 -3.68 5.89
CA ALA A 131 -2.64 -3.45 4.55
C ALA A 131 -1.14 -3.76 4.53
N CYS A 132 -0.40 -3.32 5.55
CA CYS A 132 1.01 -3.65 5.72
C CYS A 132 1.24 -5.16 5.89
N LEU A 133 0.38 -5.84 6.67
CA LEU A 133 0.44 -7.29 6.86
C LEU A 133 0.22 -8.03 5.53
N ALA A 134 -0.78 -7.62 4.76
CA ALA A 134 -1.04 -8.19 3.43
C ALA A 134 0.13 -7.97 2.47
N ALA A 135 0.69 -6.75 2.42
CA ALA A 135 1.83 -6.43 1.57
C ALA A 135 3.09 -7.21 1.99
N ALA A 136 3.37 -7.31 3.29
CA ALA A 136 4.49 -8.09 3.79
C ALA A 136 4.36 -9.57 3.44
N LYS A 137 3.17 -10.16 3.62
CA LYS A 137 2.89 -11.55 3.23
C LYS A 137 3.16 -11.78 1.73
N VAL A 138 2.68 -10.88 0.87
CA VAL A 138 2.79 -11.04 -0.60
C VAL A 138 4.20 -10.78 -1.11
N PHE A 139 4.86 -9.73 -0.63
CA PHE A 139 6.11 -9.24 -1.22
C PHE A 139 7.36 -9.65 -0.44
N GLY A 140 7.24 -9.86 0.88
CA GLY A 140 8.35 -10.15 1.80
C GLY A 140 8.27 -11.48 2.53
N GLY A 141 7.16 -12.22 2.38
CA GLY A 141 6.88 -13.49 3.06
C GLY A 141 6.19 -13.32 4.42
N ALA A 142 6.68 -12.44 5.29
CA ALA A 142 6.14 -12.22 6.65
C ALA A 142 6.47 -10.81 7.15
N ILE A 143 5.62 -10.22 8.00
CA ILE A 143 5.82 -8.85 8.52
C ILE A 143 6.99 -8.80 9.51
N GLU A 144 7.18 -9.86 10.28
CA GLU A 144 8.24 -10.03 11.28
C GLU A 144 9.65 -10.04 10.67
N ARG A 145 9.74 -10.22 9.34
CA ARG A 145 10.99 -10.31 8.58
C ARG A 145 11.25 -9.09 7.73
N VAL A 146 10.52 -8.00 7.95
CA VAL A 146 10.70 -6.76 7.19
C VAL A 146 12.13 -6.23 7.37
N PRO A 147 12.83 -5.89 6.26
CA PRO A 147 14.22 -5.47 6.33
C PRO A 147 14.34 -3.99 6.75
N LEU A 148 14.24 -3.70 8.05
CA LEU A 148 14.30 -2.33 8.58
C LEU A 148 15.58 -1.59 8.17
N ASP A 149 16.73 -2.28 8.11
CA ASP A 149 18.01 -1.72 7.62
C ASP A 149 17.92 -1.21 6.16
N TYR A 150 17.11 -1.88 5.33
CA TYR A 150 16.89 -1.43 3.96
C TYR A 150 15.99 -0.19 3.93
N ILE A 151 14.96 -0.17 4.79
CA ILE A 151 14.04 0.97 4.90
C ILE A 151 14.82 2.23 5.33
N VAL A 152 15.59 2.17 6.42
CA VAL A 152 16.35 3.34 6.92
C VAL A 152 17.31 3.91 5.88
N THR A 153 17.92 3.05 5.06
CA THR A 153 18.91 3.48 4.06
C THR A 153 18.33 3.94 2.74
N GLN A 154 17.13 3.47 2.35
CA GLN A 154 16.58 3.73 1.01
C GLN A 154 15.26 4.50 1.00
N ALA A 155 14.51 4.57 2.11
CA ALA A 155 13.16 5.15 2.14
C ALA A 155 13.10 6.54 1.51
N ASP A 156 13.88 7.49 2.02
CA ASP A 156 13.89 8.87 1.55
C ASP A 156 14.16 8.98 0.04
N ALA A 157 15.15 8.24 -0.46
CA ALA A 157 15.51 8.28 -1.87
C ALA A 157 14.47 7.60 -2.78
N ILE A 158 13.81 6.54 -2.30
CA ILE A 158 12.73 5.85 -3.02
C ILE A 158 11.51 6.77 -3.09
N LEU A 159 11.08 7.33 -1.97
CA LEU A 159 9.96 8.27 -1.89
C LEU A 159 10.19 9.45 -2.84
N LYS A 160 11.32 10.17 -2.71
CA LYS A 160 11.66 11.33 -3.56
C LYS A 160 11.72 11.04 -5.06
N SER A 161 11.93 9.78 -5.45
CA SER A 161 11.93 9.37 -6.87
C SER A 161 10.54 9.04 -7.42
N SER A 162 9.50 9.06 -6.59
CA SER A 162 8.14 8.72 -6.98
C SER A 162 7.56 9.74 -7.96
N PRO A 163 6.86 9.28 -9.03
CA PRO A 163 6.10 10.17 -9.90
C PRO A 163 4.80 10.65 -9.23
N ILE A 164 4.39 10.05 -8.11
CA ILE A 164 3.15 10.38 -7.39
C ILE A 164 3.46 11.38 -6.27
N SER A 165 2.86 12.57 -6.32
CA SER A 165 3.22 13.70 -5.44
C SER A 165 3.09 13.37 -3.96
N TYR A 166 1.98 12.81 -3.49
CA TYR A 166 1.83 12.53 -2.06
C TYR A 166 2.84 11.51 -1.52
N ILE A 167 3.37 10.62 -2.37
CA ILE A 167 4.45 9.69 -2.00
C ILE A 167 5.79 10.40 -2.05
N ARG A 168 6.03 11.21 -3.08
CA ARG A 168 7.27 11.96 -3.24
C ARG A 168 7.53 12.95 -2.12
N ASP A 169 6.46 13.58 -1.66
CA ASP A 169 6.51 14.67 -0.70
C ASP A 169 6.34 14.16 0.75
N ALA A 170 6.05 12.85 0.93
CA ALA A 170 5.99 12.20 2.25
C ALA A 170 7.35 12.21 2.94
N LYS A 171 7.35 12.53 4.24
CA LYS A 171 8.57 12.62 5.04
C LYS A 171 8.71 11.39 5.93
N PRO A 172 9.79 10.61 5.82
CA PRO A 172 10.06 9.53 6.76
C PRO A 172 9.98 10.02 8.21
N HIS A 173 9.32 9.24 9.06
CA HIS A 173 9.10 9.54 10.48
C HIS A 173 9.21 8.27 11.32
N GLY A 174 9.76 8.41 12.52
CA GLY A 174 9.86 7.34 13.52
C GLY A 174 11.29 7.07 13.98
N THR A 175 11.43 6.23 15.00
CA THR A 175 12.73 5.90 15.63
C THR A 175 13.72 5.29 14.64
N LEU A 176 13.24 4.60 13.60
CA LEU A 176 14.07 4.10 12.52
C LEU A 176 14.83 5.23 11.79
N PHE A 177 14.26 6.43 11.76
CA PHE A 177 14.82 7.62 11.12
C PHE A 177 15.45 8.60 12.12
N LYS A 178 15.68 8.15 13.37
CA LYS A 178 16.25 8.93 14.48
C LYS A 178 15.34 10.04 15.02
N ASP A 179 14.03 9.86 14.90
CA ASP A 179 13.05 10.72 15.55
C ASP A 179 12.71 10.20 16.96
N GLU A 180 12.37 11.12 17.87
CA GLU A 180 11.80 10.79 19.18
C GLU A 180 10.29 10.53 19.01
N SER A 181 9.93 9.28 18.70
CA SER A 181 8.55 8.84 18.43
C SER A 181 8.30 7.42 18.95
N GLU A 182 7.05 7.05 19.19
CA GLU A 182 6.66 5.65 19.49
C GLU A 182 6.54 4.81 18.20
N MET A 183 6.45 5.50 17.07
CA MET A 183 6.43 4.91 15.74
C MET A 183 7.85 4.48 15.35
N VAL A 184 8.01 3.28 14.78
CA VAL A 184 9.32 2.80 14.32
C VAL A 184 9.53 3.21 12.87
N SER A 185 8.63 2.81 11.98
CA SER A 185 8.76 3.07 10.55
C SER A 185 7.46 3.62 9.97
N GLY A 186 7.43 4.92 9.74
CA GLY A 186 6.44 5.48 8.84
C GLY A 186 6.75 6.84 8.26
N VAL A 187 5.69 7.59 8.00
CA VAL A 187 5.74 8.86 7.28
C VAL A 187 4.75 9.85 7.86
N ASP A 188 5.16 11.12 7.92
CA ASP A 188 4.26 12.25 8.13
C ASP A 188 3.56 12.57 6.80
N THR A 189 2.25 12.31 6.76
CA THR A 189 1.41 12.59 5.60
C THR A 189 0.40 13.71 5.86
N GLY A 190 0.37 14.26 7.09
CA GLY A 190 -0.66 15.21 7.52
C GLY A 190 -2.09 14.67 7.38
N PHE A 191 -2.24 13.35 7.37
CA PHE A 191 -3.49 12.68 7.06
C PHE A 191 -4.21 12.23 8.34
N PHE A 192 -4.92 13.19 8.93
CA PHE A 192 -5.59 13.04 10.23
C PHE A 192 -6.91 12.26 10.14
N VAL A 193 -6.85 11.01 9.71
CA VAL A 193 -7.97 10.08 9.77
C VAL A 193 -8.13 9.52 11.17
N ASP A 194 -9.36 9.10 11.49
CA ASP A 194 -9.64 8.43 12.74
C ASP A 194 -8.90 7.09 12.82
N HIS A 195 -8.16 6.91 13.91
CA HIS A 195 -7.30 5.74 14.13
C HIS A 195 -7.92 4.69 15.06
N ASP A 196 -9.20 4.81 15.46
CA ASP A 196 -9.82 3.85 16.40
C ASP A 196 -9.83 2.43 15.81
N GLU A 197 -10.32 2.26 14.58
CA GLU A 197 -10.30 0.96 13.88
C GLU A 197 -8.85 0.48 13.59
N PRO A 198 -7.96 1.30 13.01
CA PRO A 198 -6.55 0.94 12.83
C PRO A 198 -5.85 0.49 14.12
N ASN A 199 -6.05 1.19 15.24
CA ASN A 199 -5.41 0.88 16.52
C ASN A 199 -5.98 -0.40 17.12
N ALA A 200 -7.29 -0.62 17.08
CA ALA A 200 -7.89 -1.88 17.51
C ALA A 200 -7.35 -3.08 16.70
N ALA A 201 -7.18 -2.91 15.39
CA ALA A 201 -6.56 -3.92 14.54
C ALA A 201 -5.08 -4.13 14.86
N LEU A 202 -4.34 -3.06 15.16
CA LEU A 202 -2.93 -3.12 15.54
C LEU A 202 -2.75 -3.92 16.84
N GLU A 203 -3.55 -3.63 17.86
CA GLU A 203 -3.51 -4.34 19.14
C GLU A 203 -3.84 -5.83 18.99
N ALA A 204 -4.85 -6.16 18.19
CA ALA A 204 -5.15 -7.56 17.85
C ALA A 204 -3.94 -8.26 17.18
N ILE A 205 -3.29 -7.59 16.22
CA ILE A 205 -2.10 -8.12 15.53
C ILE A 205 -0.94 -8.34 16.51
N LYS A 206 -0.65 -7.37 17.38
CA LYS A 206 0.46 -7.46 18.35
C LYS A 206 0.29 -8.59 19.36
N ASN A 207 -0.96 -8.94 19.70
CA ASN A 207 -1.25 -10.08 20.58
C ASN A 207 -0.89 -11.43 19.93
N ASP A 208 -0.97 -11.52 18.60
CA ASP A 208 -0.75 -12.76 17.86
C ASP A 208 0.65 -12.86 17.25
N LEU A 209 1.29 -11.74 16.89
CA LEU A 209 2.60 -11.74 16.23
C LEU A 209 3.45 -10.48 16.51
N PRO A 210 4.78 -10.59 16.42
CA PRO A 210 5.68 -9.44 16.52
C PRO A 210 5.41 -8.38 15.43
N TRP A 211 5.15 -7.15 15.86
CA TRP A 211 4.94 -6.01 14.97
C TRP A 211 6.17 -5.09 14.92
N PRO A 212 6.87 -4.95 13.77
CA PRO A 212 8.12 -4.21 13.72
C PRO A 212 7.99 -2.72 13.37
N LEU A 213 6.79 -2.23 13.01
CA LEU A 213 6.61 -0.86 12.51
C LEU A 213 6.29 0.16 13.62
N GLY A 214 6.16 -0.30 14.88
CA GLY A 214 5.83 0.54 16.03
C GLY A 214 4.37 0.95 16.09
N ASP A 215 4.08 1.97 16.87
CA ASP A 215 2.72 2.53 17.01
C ASP A 215 2.36 3.48 15.89
N LEU A 216 1.05 3.68 15.68
CA LEU A 216 0.53 4.61 14.69
C LEU A 216 0.31 5.98 15.33
N ALA A 217 1.16 6.95 14.97
CA ALA A 217 0.97 8.33 15.39
C ALA A 217 -0.17 9.02 14.60
N GLU A 218 -0.88 9.95 15.24
CA GLU A 218 -1.90 10.79 14.59
C GLU A 218 -1.34 11.53 13.38
N GLY A 219 -2.07 11.55 12.27
CA GLY A 219 -1.64 12.22 11.04
C GLY A 219 -0.55 11.50 10.24
N HIS A 220 -0.09 10.33 10.71
CA HIS A 220 0.97 9.55 10.10
C HIS A 220 0.44 8.24 9.49
N GLU A 221 1.26 7.63 8.66
CA GLU A 221 1.00 6.30 8.09
C GLU A 221 2.22 5.40 8.25
N PHE A 222 2.00 4.10 8.45
CA PHE A 222 3.11 3.13 8.44
C PHE A 222 3.79 3.10 7.08
N LEU A 223 5.12 3.00 7.09
CA LEU A 223 5.95 2.87 5.90
C LEU A 223 6.50 1.47 5.85
N LEU A 224 6.17 0.76 4.77
CA LEU A 224 6.70 -0.55 4.49
C LEU A 224 7.38 -0.53 3.13
N ILE A 225 8.66 -0.86 3.09
CA ILE A 225 9.42 -1.06 1.85
C ILE A 225 10.13 -2.41 1.92
N ILE A 226 9.95 -3.21 0.87
CA ILE A 226 10.47 -4.58 0.77
C ILE A 226 11.33 -4.67 -0.47
N HIS A 227 12.60 -5.02 -0.30
CA HIS A 227 13.48 -5.34 -1.40
C HIS A 227 13.41 -6.84 -1.71
N HIS A 228 12.84 -7.17 -2.86
CA HIS A 228 12.83 -8.53 -3.37
C HIS A 228 14.21 -8.86 -3.97
N ARG A 229 15.08 -9.47 -3.16
CA ARG A 229 16.34 -10.01 -3.67
C ARG A 229 16.03 -11.17 -4.61
N ARG A 230 16.25 -10.98 -5.91
CA ARG A 230 16.30 -12.10 -6.84
C ARG A 230 17.38 -13.05 -6.34
N ARG A 231 17.05 -14.33 -6.13
CA ARG A 231 18.09 -15.36 -6.06
C ARG A 231 18.86 -15.26 -7.38
N SER A 232 20.09 -14.75 -7.33
CA SER A 232 21.01 -14.84 -8.46
C SER A 232 21.09 -16.32 -8.82
N SER A 233 20.72 -16.67 -10.06
CA SER A 233 21.03 -17.98 -10.60
C SER A 233 22.54 -18.05 -10.83
N ARG A 234 23.31 -18.26 -9.75
CA ARG A 234 24.63 -18.87 -9.88
C ARG A 234 24.41 -20.31 -10.30
N LEU A 235 24.19 -20.53 -11.59
CA LEU A 235 24.21 -21.81 -12.30
C LEU A 235 23.93 -21.50 -13.77
N LEU A 236 24.92 -20.90 -14.46
CA LEU A 236 25.10 -20.92 -15.92
C LEU A 236 26.50 -20.37 -16.29
N GLN A 237 27.51 -20.71 -15.47
CA GLN A 237 28.93 -20.55 -15.82
C GLN A 237 29.69 -21.77 -15.30
N THR A 238 29.35 -22.94 -15.82
CA THR A 238 30.29 -24.07 -15.87
C THR A 238 29.83 -25.00 -16.97
N GLN A 239 30.21 -24.69 -18.21
CA GLN A 239 30.60 -25.64 -19.27
C GLN A 239 30.83 -24.86 -20.56
N ALA A 240 32.05 -24.32 -20.67
CA ALA A 240 32.70 -24.02 -21.93
C ALA A 240 34.21 -24.11 -21.65
N VAL A 241 34.72 -25.33 -21.65
CA VAL A 241 36.12 -25.68 -21.95
C VAL A 241 36.05 -26.89 -22.86
#